data_AF-A0A920UK31-F1
#
_entry.id   AF-A0A920UK31-F1
#
_cell.length_a   1.000
_cell.length_b   1.000
_cell.length_c   1.000
_cell.angle_alpha   90.00
_cell.angle_beta   90.00
_cell.angle_gamma   90.00
#
_symmetry.space_group_name_H-M   'P 1'
#
loop_
_entity.id
_entity.type
_entity.pdbx_description
1 polymer ?
#
loop_
_entity_poly.entity_id
_entity_poly.type
_entity_poly.pdbx_seq_one_letter_code
_entity_poly.pdbx_strand_id
1 'polypeptide(L)' 'MRTVFGNLSKINKKVSHIFMDPPYIFKDYKKVLYEIENNNIMNNNGIIIIEMRNKSRIHLLIMFIIIVIAGKKAIQRFFF' A
#
# COMPACT_ATOMS: atom_id res chain seq x y z
N MET A 1 6.63 18.45 -11.83
CA MET A 1 5.92 18.08 -10.59
C MET A 1 6.66 16.91 -9.96
N ARG A 2 7.34 17.09 -8.80
CA ARG A 2 8.08 16.01 -8.14
C ARG A 2 7.12 15.22 -7.25
N THR A 3 6.93 13.93 -7.52
CA THR A 3 6.13 13.04 -6.68
C THR A 3 6.90 12.65 -5.42
N VAL A 4 6.19 12.33 -4.33
CA VAL A 4 6.80 11.87 -3.07
C VAL A 4 7.68 10.63 -3.30
N PHE A 5 7.24 9.72 -4.17
CA PHE A 5 7.99 8.52 -4.55
C PHE A 5 9.31 8.81 -5.28
N GLY A 6 9.37 9.85 -6.11
CA GLY A 6 10.60 10.24 -6.81
C GLY A 6 11.69 10.84 -5.91
N ASN A 7 11.33 11.29 -4.70
CA ASN A 7 12.30 11.70 -3.69
C ASN A 7 12.75 10.52 -2.82
N LEU A 8 11.84 9.58 -2.55
CA LEU A 8 12.15 8.35 -1.80
C LEU A 8 13.14 7.46 -2.54
N SER A 9 13.08 7.37 -3.88
CA SER A 9 14.03 6.60 -4.68
C SER A 9 15.48 7.12 -4.62
N LYS A 10 15.68 8.39 -4.23
CA LYS A 10 17.01 8.98 -4.03
C LYS A 10 17.61 8.63 -2.68
N ILE A 11 16.77 8.26 -1.73
CA ILE A 11 17.19 7.73 -0.45
C ILE A 11 17.43 6.24 -0.72
N ASN A 12 18.69 5.80 -0.77
CA ASN A 12 19.07 4.41 -1.07
C ASN A 12 18.72 3.44 0.09
N LYS A 13 17.58 3.68 0.76
CA LYS A 13 17.10 2.97 1.93
C LYS A 13 15.72 2.42 1.61
N LYS A 14 15.66 1.10 1.52
CA LYS A 14 14.40 0.37 1.35
C LYS A 14 13.59 0.39 2.63
N VAL A 15 12.27 0.53 2.51
CA VAL A 15 11.36 0.49 3.65
C VAL A 15 10.86 -0.93 3.90
N SER A 16 10.62 -1.26 5.17
CA SER A 16 10.00 -2.52 5.59
C SER A 16 8.50 -2.40 5.80
N HIS A 17 7.99 -1.19 6.06
CA HIS A 17 6.58 -0.96 6.36
C HIS A 17 6.09 0.29 5.63
N ILE A 18 4.89 0.21 5.06
CA ILE A 18 4.16 1.34 4.48
C ILE A 18 2.75 1.32 5.07
N PHE A 19 2.35 2.43 5.69
CA PHE A 19 1.00 2.64 6.19
C PHE A 19 0.31 3.66 5.29
N MET A 20 -0.89 3.34 4.82
CA MET A 20 -1.68 4.20 3.95
C MET A 20 -3.09 4.37 4.51
N ASP A 21 -3.46 5.61 4.79
CA ASP A 21 -4.83 6.04 5.09
C ASP A 21 -5.30 6.97 3.96
N PRO A 22 -5.66 6.41 2.80
CA PRO A 22 -6.08 7.22 1.68
C PRO A 22 -7.49 7.79 1.89
N PRO A 23 -7.82 8.94 1.29
CA PRO A 23 -9.14 9.56 1.43
C PRO A 23 -10.27 8.64 0.95
N TYR A 24 -11.47 8.78 1.50
CA TYR A 24 -12.61 7.85 1.33
C TYR A 24 -13.05 7.53 -0.11
N ILE A 25 -12.66 8.33 -1.09
CA ILE A 25 -12.98 8.16 -2.53
C ILE A 25 -11.91 7.31 -3.24
N PHE A 26 -10.82 6.98 -2.54
CA PHE A 26 -9.68 6.28 -3.09
C PHE A 26 -10.02 4.82 -3.40
N LYS A 27 -10.29 4.55 -4.67
CA LYS A 27 -10.64 3.21 -5.17
C LYS A 27 -9.46 2.45 -5.76
N ASP A 28 -8.40 3.17 -6.15
CA ASP A 28 -7.33 2.61 -6.98
C ASP A 28 -5.97 2.57 -6.25
N TYR A 29 -5.94 1.81 -5.16
CA TYR A 29 -4.68 1.51 -4.46
C TYR A 29 -3.71 0.72 -5.34
N LYS A 30 -4.18 0.05 -6.40
CA LYS A 30 -3.33 -0.71 -7.32
C LYS A 30 -2.32 0.19 -8.02
N LYS A 31 -2.71 1.41 -8.41
CA LYS A 31 -1.77 2.38 -8.99
C LYS A 31 -0.65 2.74 -8.02
N VAL A 32 -0.96 2.93 -6.74
CA VAL A 32 0.05 3.23 -5.72
C VAL A 32 0.96 2.03 -5.46
N LEU A 33 0.41 0.81 -5.42
CA LEU A 33 1.21 -0.41 -5.32
C LEU A 33 2.17 -0.54 -6.50
N TYR A 34 1.71 -0.24 -7.72
CA TYR A 34 2.52 -0.25 -8.93
C TYR A 34 3.67 0.78 -8.85
N GLU A 35 3.41 1.99 -8.35
CA GLU A 35 4.46 2.99 -8.15
C GLU A 35 5.47 2.56 -7.07
N ILE A 36 5.01 1.93 -5.97
CA ILE A 36 5.89 1.39 -4.92
C ILE A 36 6.82 0.31 -5.49
N GLU A 37 6.29 -0.58 -6.32
CA GLU A 37 7.05 -1.65 -6.98
C GLU A 37 8.05 -1.09 -7.99
N ASN A 38 7.60 -0.24 -8.93
CA ASN A 38 8.45 0.33 -9.97
C ASN A 38 9.61 1.19 -9.44
N ASN A 39 9.39 1.87 -8.32
CA ASN A 39 10.44 2.68 -7.69
C ASN A 39 11.32 1.86 -6.74
N ASN A 40 11.13 0.54 -6.65
CA ASN A 40 11.91 -0.38 -5.81
C ASN A 40 12.01 0.08 -4.33
N ILE A 41 10.91 0.64 -3.82
CA ILE A 41 10.87 1.33 -2.52
C ILE A 41 10.93 0.33 -1.35
N MET A 42 10.32 -0.85 -1.52
CA MET A 42 10.26 -1.87 -0.46
C MET A 42 11.43 -2.86 -0.49
N ASN A 43 11.73 -3.41 0.68
CA ASN A 43 12.57 -4.59 0.82
C ASN A 43 11.80 -5.88 0.49
N ASN A 44 12.52 -7.01 0.45
CA ASN A 44 11.96 -8.30 0.05
C ASN A 44 10.99 -8.91 1.07
N ASN A 45 10.83 -8.28 2.25
CA ASN A 45 10.01 -8.74 3.36
C ASN A 45 9.13 -7.60 3.88
N GLY A 46 8.64 -6.78 2.94
CA GLY A 46 7.93 -5.55 3.25
C GLY A 46 6.45 -5.80 3.51
N ILE A 47 5.84 -4.97 4.34
CA ILE A 47 4.42 -5.01 4.66
C ILE A 47 3.79 -3.67 4.30
N ILE A 48 2.69 -3.73 3.54
CA ILE A 48 1.86 -2.58 3.22
C ILE A 48 0.52 -2.76 3.93
N ILE A 49 0.14 -1.79 4.75
CA ILE A 49 -1.14 -1.77 5.45
C ILE A 49 -1.95 -0.60 4.89
N ILE A 50 -3.13 -0.91 4.36
CA ILE A 50 -4.02 0.07 3.74
C ILE A 50 -5.33 0.05 4.51
N GLU A 51 -5.70 1.17 5.10
CA GLU A 51 -7.04 1.37 5.62
C GLU A 51 -8.00 1.65 4.46
N MET A 52 -9.09 0.89 4.38
CA MET A 52 -10.13 1.09 3.39
C MET A 52 -11.51 0.97 4.04
N ARG A 53 -12.47 1.80 3.63
CA ARG A 53 -13.87 1.59 4.03
C ARG A 53 -14.53 0.54 3.15
N ASN A 54 -15.14 -0.47 3.75
CA ASN A 54 -16.00 -1.38 3.02
C ASN A 54 -17.41 -0.75 2.90
N LYS A 55 -17.82 -0.40 1.68
CA LYS A 55 -19.21 0.00 1.39
C LYS A 55 -20.09 -1.25 1.24
N SER A 56 -20.22 -2.03 2.32
CA SER A 56 -21.34 -2.96 2.42
C SER A 56 -22.61 -2.16 2.70
N ARG A 57 -23.71 -2.46 2.00
CA ARG A 57 -24.88 -1.58 1.83
C ARG A 57 -25.63 -1.18 3.12
N ILE A 58 -25.24 -1.65 4.30
CA ILE A 58 -25.98 -1.43 5.55
C ILE A 58 -25.10 -0.88 6.69
N HIS A 59 -23.80 -1.15 6.76
CA HIS A 59 -22.90 -0.68 7.85
C HIS A 59 -21.54 -0.21 7.33
N LEU A 60 -21.04 0.89 7.89
CA LEU A 60 -19.73 1.46 7.60
C LEU A 60 -18.66 0.70 8.39
N LEU A 61 -18.15 -0.40 7.83
CA LEU A 61 -17.04 -1.15 8.42
C LEU A 61 -15.70 -0.64 7.88
N ILE A 62 -14.76 -0.40 8.79
CA ILE A 62 -13.35 -0.19 8.45
C ILE A 62 -12.77 -1.57 8.11
N MET A 63 -12.09 -1.66 6.97
CA MET A 63 -11.45 -2.88 6.50
C MET A 63 -9.98 -2.57 6.27
N PHE A 64 -9.10 -3.41 6.83
CA PHE A 64 -7.68 -3.29 6.56
C PHE A 64 -7.28 -4.30 5.48
N ILE A 65 -6.65 -3.80 4.43
CA ILE A 65 -5.95 -4.65 3.46
C ILE A 65 -4.49 -4.71 3.90
N ILE A 66 -4.04 -5.91 4.25
CA ILE A 66 -2.63 -6.18 4.53
C ILE A 66 -2.05 -6.88 3.32
N ILE A 67 -1.00 -6.29 2.76
CA ILE A 67 -0.25 -6.85 1.64
C ILE A 67 1.16 -7.14 2.13
N VAL A 68 1.49 -8.42 2.18
CA VAL A 68 2.83 -8.89 2.54
C VAL A 68 3.59 -9.15 1.24
N ILE A 69 4.75 -8.53 1.09
CA ILE A 69 5.69 -8.81 0.01
C ILE A 69 6.76 -9.75 0.56
N ALA A 70 6.82 -10.96 0.02
CA ALA A 70 7.84 -11.96 0.32
C ALA A 70 8.58 -12.32 -0.99
N GLY A 71 9.84 -11.92 -1.09
CA GLY A 71 10.56 -11.92 -2.37
C GLY A 71 9.92 -10.94 -3.36
N LYS A 72 9.62 -11.38 -4.59
CA LYS A 72 8.83 -10.60 -5.57
C LYS A 72 7.36 -11.03 -5.64
N LYS A 73 6.85 -11.80 -4.66
CA LYS A 73 5.45 -12.24 -4.61
C LYS A 73 4.69 -11.41 -3.59
N ALA A 74 3.57 -10.83 -4.02
CA ALA A 74 2.63 -10.15 -3.14
C ALA A 74 1.53 -11.12 -2.68
N ILE A 75 1.27 -11.15 -1.37
CA ILE A 75 0.19 -11.93 -0.75
C ILE A 75 -0.77 -10.93 -0.10
N GLN A 76 -2.03 -10.92 -0.53
CA GLN A 76 -3.07 -10.06 0.03
C GLN A 76 -3.88 -10.81 1.08
N ARG A 77 -4.14 -10.16 2.21
CA ARG A 77 -5.05 -10.63 3.26
C ARG A 77 -5.99 -9.51 3.66
N PHE A 78 -7.26 -9.85 3.80
CA PHE A 78 -8.32 -8.95 4.22
C PHE A 78 -8.68 -9.22 5.67
N PHE A 79 -8.76 -8.15 6.47
CA PHE A 79 -9.22 -8.20 7.85
C PHE A 79 -10.44 -7.27 8.00
N PHE A 80 -11.49 -7.76 8.67
CA PHE A 80 -12.74 -7.05 8.94
C PHE A 80 -12.84 -6.67 10.41
#